data_AF-T1IM51-F1
#
_entry.id   AF-T1IM51-F1
#
_cell.length_a   1.000
_cell.length_b   1.000
_cell.length_c   1.000
_cell.angle_alpha   90.00
_cell.angle_beta   90.00
_cell.angle_gamma   90.00
#
_symmetry.space_group_name_H-M   'P 1'
#
loop_
_entity.id
_entity.type
_entity.pdbx_description
1 polymer ?
#
loop_
_entity_poly.entity_id
_entity_poly.type
_entity_poly.pdbx_seq_one_letter_code
_entity_poly.pdbx_strand_id
1 'polypeptide(L)'
;MASGEGTTNVSVAKLCRFLLTGQENGCYQPGCNNRQLSKDRVPSLDELIRDNLGDEAVNTILHFHRQKSGTRDDTGLFALALCARSSEPRTKLAAYSVIQEMCQLPRDLFLFVHYSETLSKPTTGWGKAQRRAISHWYNLQDPNRLAEMVTRYVSRCHWTHKDLMRLAHLKPNNTGSQLIAKYVSKGLDAARKSLTDDNTSMELNGVVRYLTAVDELKHTKDEQLAARLIENHGFHFEHVPSHFIKSKEVWTTLVSLVPVNVLLQYLPKLCQFGYLRLNGPLVPLVIEQLNSETANPRAKLHPVDVYLAMKKYEDSGKSPSGRPAKYRPLPGVMEALHNLFVKSFKNIPSTGKRFLIAVDVRNPMAHSKIPGCPQLTPAVAVALLSLGLLHAEPNGMVQVVAFSTCDMLPINLRSDMLLAEVTKCMREVIIIHFFFKYLFLLYGTI
;
A
#
# COMPACT_ATOMS: atom_id res chain seq x y z
N MET A 1 0.46 -47.21 10.40
CA MET A 1 -0.10 -45.91 10.84
C MET A 1 0.44 -44.84 9.91
N ALA A 2 -0.24 -44.62 8.79
CA ALA A 2 -0.02 -43.50 7.88
C ALA A 2 -1.40 -42.85 7.73
N SER A 3 -1.62 -41.76 8.46
CA SER A 3 -2.89 -41.07 8.54
C SER A 3 -2.71 -39.61 8.13
N GLY A 4 -3.26 -39.26 6.98
CA GLY A 4 -3.75 -37.91 6.68
C GLY A 4 -2.82 -36.97 5.90
N GLU A 5 -2.48 -37.29 4.65
CA GLU A 5 -2.16 -36.24 3.68
C GLU A 5 -3.48 -35.59 3.22
N GLY A 6 -3.78 -34.43 3.80
CA GLY A 6 -4.91 -33.60 3.38
C GLY A 6 -4.70 -33.12 1.94
N THR A 7 -5.50 -33.62 1.00
CA THR A 7 -5.62 -33.06 -0.34
C THR A 7 -6.11 -31.62 -0.22
N THR A 8 -5.20 -30.65 -0.25
CA THR A 8 -5.57 -29.24 -0.41
C THR A 8 -6.43 -29.12 -1.66
N ASN A 9 -7.67 -28.69 -1.49
CA ASN A 9 -8.62 -28.50 -2.59
C ASN A 9 -7.96 -27.61 -3.65
N VAL A 10 -7.83 -28.13 -4.88
CA VAL A 10 -7.14 -27.47 -5.99
C VAL A 10 -7.76 -26.08 -6.27
N SER A 11 -9.07 -25.94 -6.08
CA SER A 11 -9.79 -24.68 -6.30
C SER A 11 -9.46 -23.66 -5.20
N VAL A 12 -9.24 -24.08 -3.95
CA VAL A 12 -8.73 -23.17 -2.89
C VAL A 12 -7.32 -22.68 -3.23
N ALA A 13 -6.44 -23.57 -3.72
CA ALA A 13 -5.09 -23.16 -4.12
C ALA A 13 -5.09 -22.17 -5.29
N LYS A 14 -5.99 -22.34 -6.28
CA LYS A 14 -6.21 -21.38 -7.37
C LYS A 14 -6.73 -20.04 -6.86
N LEU A 15 -7.72 -20.05 -5.95
CA LEU A 15 -8.22 -18.84 -5.31
C LEU A 15 -7.11 -18.08 -4.57
N CYS A 16 -6.26 -18.78 -3.81
CA CYS A 16 -5.10 -18.19 -3.15
C CYS A 16 -4.16 -17.49 -4.15
N ARG A 17 -3.89 -18.10 -5.32
CA ARG A 17 -3.09 -17.46 -6.38
C ARG A 17 -3.76 -16.20 -6.93
N PHE A 18 -5.08 -16.25 -7.12
CA PHE A 18 -5.84 -15.07 -7.54
C PHE A 18 -5.77 -13.95 -6.50
N LEU A 19 -5.91 -14.26 -5.21
CA LEU A 19 -5.81 -13.28 -4.14
C LEU A 19 -4.42 -12.63 -4.09
N LEU A 20 -3.36 -13.41 -4.36
CA LEU A 20 -1.99 -12.91 -4.39
C LEU A 20 -1.67 -12.07 -5.62
N THR A 21 -2.08 -12.50 -6.81
CA THR A 21 -1.57 -11.98 -8.09
C THR A 21 -2.65 -11.36 -9.01
N GLY A 22 -3.92 -11.57 -8.70
CA GLY A 22 -5.06 -11.23 -9.56
C GLY A 22 -5.31 -12.22 -10.69
N GLN A 23 -4.64 -13.38 -10.70
CA GLN A 23 -4.83 -14.47 -11.67
C GLN A 23 -4.70 -15.83 -10.98
N GLU A 24 -5.44 -16.84 -11.45
CA GLU A 24 -5.33 -18.22 -10.93
C GLU A 24 -4.15 -19.02 -11.52
N ASN A 25 -3.58 -18.52 -12.62
CA ASN A 25 -2.43 -19.17 -13.26
C ASN A 25 -1.20 -19.09 -12.35
N GLY A 26 -0.26 -20.02 -12.54
CA GLY A 26 0.99 -20.06 -11.77
C GLY A 26 1.98 -18.95 -12.13
N CYS A 27 1.58 -17.94 -12.91
CA CYS A 27 2.47 -16.97 -13.52
C CYS A 27 2.16 -15.55 -13.03
N TYR A 28 3.03 -15.00 -12.19
CA TYR A 28 2.99 -13.58 -11.87
C TYR A 28 3.59 -12.76 -13.01
N GLN A 29 2.81 -11.84 -13.57
CA GLN A 29 3.29 -10.87 -14.55
C GLN A 29 3.29 -9.46 -13.93
N PRO A 30 4.46 -8.84 -13.69
CA PRO A 30 4.57 -7.48 -13.18
C PRO A 30 3.77 -6.49 -14.03
N GLY A 31 3.10 -5.52 -13.39
CA GLY A 31 2.27 -4.51 -14.06
C GLY A 31 0.85 -4.97 -14.41
N CYS A 32 0.50 -6.25 -14.19
CA CYS A 32 -0.90 -6.70 -14.29
C CYS A 32 -1.85 -6.01 -13.30
N ASN A 33 -1.29 -5.42 -12.23
CA ASN A 33 -1.62 -4.14 -11.58
C ASN A 33 -2.79 -3.35 -12.20
N ASN A 34 -2.63 -3.01 -13.48
CA ASN A 34 -3.51 -2.08 -14.16
C ASN A 34 -4.61 -2.77 -14.97
N ARG A 35 -4.58 -4.10 -15.08
CA ARG A 35 -5.63 -4.87 -15.78
C ARG A 35 -6.88 -4.91 -14.91
N GLN A 36 -8.02 -4.68 -15.54
CA GLN A 36 -9.32 -4.82 -14.90
C GLN A 36 -9.55 -6.26 -14.45
N LEU A 37 -10.08 -6.43 -13.24
CA LEU A 37 -10.52 -7.72 -12.72
C LEU A 37 -11.85 -8.10 -13.39
N SER A 38 -11.99 -9.36 -13.77
CA SER A 38 -13.18 -9.90 -14.40
C SER A 38 -13.54 -11.26 -13.78
N LYS A 39 -14.81 -11.64 -13.88
CA LYS A 39 -15.31 -12.91 -13.34
C LYS A 39 -14.57 -14.11 -13.96
N ASP A 40 -14.26 -14.03 -15.24
CA ASP A 40 -13.57 -15.10 -16.00
C ASP A 40 -12.16 -15.41 -15.48
N ARG A 41 -11.58 -14.53 -14.65
CA ARG A 41 -10.26 -14.76 -14.05
C ARG A 41 -10.29 -15.54 -12.75
N VAL A 42 -11.48 -15.83 -12.22
CA VAL A 42 -11.65 -16.54 -10.94
C VAL A 42 -12.63 -17.72 -11.02
N PRO A 43 -12.52 -18.62 -12.01
CA PRO A 43 -13.44 -19.75 -12.13
C PRO A 43 -13.43 -20.67 -10.90
N SER A 44 -12.32 -20.75 -10.16
CA SER A 44 -12.23 -21.55 -8.94
C SER A 44 -13.23 -21.12 -7.86
N LEU A 45 -13.64 -19.85 -7.84
CA LEU A 45 -14.62 -19.37 -6.88
C LEU A 45 -16.02 -19.91 -7.20
N ASP A 46 -16.39 -19.96 -8.50
CA ASP A 46 -17.65 -20.55 -8.93
C ASP A 46 -17.67 -22.08 -8.69
N GLU A 47 -16.52 -22.76 -8.81
CA GLU A 47 -16.35 -24.18 -8.45
C GLU A 47 -16.59 -24.40 -6.95
N LEU A 48 -15.93 -23.63 -6.08
CA LEU A 48 -16.08 -23.73 -4.63
C LEU A 48 -17.52 -23.49 -4.17
N ILE A 49 -18.21 -22.51 -4.77
CA ILE A 49 -19.63 -22.24 -4.49
C ILE A 49 -20.51 -23.42 -4.91
N ARG A 50 -20.25 -24.02 -6.07
CA ARG A 50 -21.00 -25.19 -6.56
C ARG A 50 -20.83 -26.40 -5.65
N ASP A 51 -19.65 -26.56 -5.09
CA ASP A 51 -19.30 -27.66 -4.18
C ASP A 51 -19.74 -27.41 -2.73
N ASN A 52 -20.52 -26.35 -2.46
CA ASN A 52 -20.97 -25.91 -1.13
C ASN A 52 -19.83 -25.54 -0.16
N LEU A 53 -18.69 -25.06 -0.69
CA LEU A 53 -17.51 -24.61 0.06
C LEU A 53 -17.32 -23.08 -0.01
N GLY A 54 -18.37 -22.31 -0.32
CA GLY A 54 -18.22 -20.87 -0.49
C GLY A 54 -18.03 -20.10 0.82
N ASP A 55 -18.39 -20.66 1.98
CA ASP A 55 -18.02 -20.14 3.29
C ASP A 55 -16.51 -20.31 3.57
N GLU A 56 -15.93 -21.46 3.20
CA GLU A 56 -14.48 -21.69 3.22
C GLU A 56 -13.75 -20.71 2.29
N ALA A 57 -14.32 -20.44 1.11
CA ALA A 57 -13.79 -19.44 0.19
C ALA A 57 -13.77 -18.03 0.83
N VAL A 58 -14.85 -17.60 1.49
CA VAL A 58 -14.90 -16.32 2.20
C VAL A 58 -13.89 -16.26 3.34
N ASN A 59 -13.73 -17.34 4.11
CA ASN A 59 -12.73 -17.42 5.17
C ASN A 59 -11.30 -17.32 4.62
N THR A 60 -11.04 -17.94 3.46
CA THR A 60 -9.77 -17.83 2.76
C THR A 60 -9.50 -16.40 2.31
N ILE A 61 -10.49 -15.73 1.70
CA ILE A 61 -10.40 -14.32 1.31
C ILE A 61 -10.06 -13.43 2.51
N LEU A 62 -10.76 -13.64 3.64
CA LEU A 62 -10.54 -12.88 4.87
C LEU A 62 -9.14 -13.13 5.47
N HIS A 63 -8.68 -14.38 5.44
CA HIS A 63 -7.34 -14.75 5.89
C HIS A 63 -6.24 -14.00 5.10
N PHE A 64 -6.34 -13.99 3.77
CA PHE A 64 -5.39 -13.27 2.92
C PHE A 64 -5.44 -11.75 3.15
N HIS A 65 -6.64 -11.20 3.36
CA HIS A 65 -6.80 -9.79 3.69
C HIS A 65 -6.08 -9.41 4.99
N ARG A 66 -6.21 -10.23 6.04
CA ARG A 66 -5.51 -10.02 7.34
C ARG A 66 -3.99 -10.03 7.19
N GLN A 67 -3.46 -10.91 6.35
CA GLN A 67 -2.02 -11.03 6.13
C GLN A 67 -1.44 -9.84 5.34
N LYS A 68 -2.26 -9.16 4.52
CA LYS A 68 -1.84 -8.12 3.58
C LYS A 68 -0.68 -8.57 2.67
N SER A 69 -0.71 -9.84 2.26
CA SER A 69 0.35 -10.49 1.48
C SER A 69 0.15 -10.42 -0.03
N GLY A 70 -0.97 -9.87 -0.50
CA GLY A 70 -1.26 -9.74 -1.93
C GLY A 70 -0.42 -8.65 -2.60
N THR A 71 -0.08 -8.85 -3.87
CA THR A 71 0.52 -7.81 -4.73
C THR A 71 -0.47 -6.70 -5.11
N ARG A 72 -1.75 -6.91 -4.76
CA ARG A 72 -2.90 -6.09 -5.07
C ARG A 72 -3.85 -6.07 -3.89
N ASP A 73 -4.27 -4.88 -3.50
CA ASP A 73 -5.23 -4.71 -2.38
C ASP A 73 -6.69 -4.90 -2.81
N ASP A 74 -6.97 -4.88 -4.12
CA ASP A 74 -8.33 -4.89 -4.68
C ASP A 74 -8.87 -6.30 -4.99
N THR A 75 -8.01 -7.32 -5.10
CA THR A 75 -8.38 -8.71 -5.42
C THR A 75 -9.30 -9.32 -4.38
N GLY A 76 -9.01 -9.12 -3.10
CA GLY A 76 -9.83 -9.64 -2.00
C GLY A 76 -11.23 -9.05 -1.98
N LEU A 77 -11.36 -7.73 -2.21
CA LEU A 77 -12.67 -7.06 -2.27
C LEU A 77 -13.45 -7.45 -3.52
N PHE A 78 -12.76 -7.69 -4.64
CA PHE A 78 -13.38 -8.23 -5.86
C PHE A 78 -13.92 -9.65 -5.65
N ALA A 79 -13.12 -10.55 -5.07
CA ALA A 79 -13.55 -11.91 -4.75
C ALA A 79 -14.71 -11.90 -3.74
N LEU A 80 -14.67 -11.04 -2.72
CA LEU A 80 -15.77 -10.87 -1.79
C LEU A 80 -17.05 -10.39 -2.48
N ALA A 81 -16.94 -9.46 -3.44
CA ALA A 81 -18.07 -8.99 -4.23
C ALA A 81 -18.69 -10.13 -5.05
N LEU A 82 -17.89 -11.02 -5.65
CA LEU A 82 -18.40 -12.23 -6.32
C LEU A 82 -19.19 -13.13 -5.34
N CYS A 83 -18.65 -13.40 -4.16
CA CYS A 83 -19.37 -14.17 -3.13
C CYS A 83 -20.69 -13.50 -2.71
N ALA A 84 -20.69 -12.17 -2.54
CA ALA A 84 -21.88 -11.41 -2.20
C ALA A 84 -22.97 -11.40 -3.30
N ARG A 85 -22.59 -11.76 -4.54
CA ARG A 85 -23.48 -11.92 -5.70
C ARG A 85 -23.88 -13.37 -5.98
N SER A 86 -23.34 -14.34 -5.25
CA SER A 86 -23.68 -15.75 -5.40
C SER A 86 -25.20 -15.99 -5.31
N SER A 87 -25.71 -16.97 -6.05
CA SER A 87 -27.08 -17.48 -5.89
C SER A 87 -27.24 -18.25 -4.58
N GLU A 88 -26.15 -18.80 -4.04
CA GLU A 88 -26.14 -19.60 -2.84
C GLU A 88 -26.31 -18.73 -1.57
N PRO A 89 -27.35 -18.96 -0.74
CA PRO A 89 -27.63 -18.12 0.41
C PRO A 89 -26.55 -18.11 1.49
N ARG A 90 -25.88 -19.25 1.74
CA ARG A 90 -24.85 -19.38 2.79
C ARG A 90 -23.62 -18.55 2.46
N THR A 91 -23.07 -18.71 1.26
CA THR A 91 -21.96 -17.90 0.75
C THR A 91 -22.28 -16.41 0.74
N LYS A 92 -23.49 -16.04 0.29
CA LYS A 92 -23.94 -14.65 0.28
C LYS A 92 -23.94 -14.06 1.69
N LEU A 93 -24.49 -14.78 2.67
CA LEU A 93 -24.52 -14.36 4.08
C LEU A 93 -23.10 -14.21 4.65
N ALA A 94 -22.24 -15.20 4.41
CA ALA A 94 -20.85 -15.19 4.84
C ALA A 94 -20.10 -13.95 4.30
N ALA A 95 -20.26 -13.64 3.00
CA ALA A 95 -19.64 -12.48 2.38
C ALA A 95 -20.06 -11.16 3.02
N TYR A 96 -21.35 -10.96 3.35
CA TYR A 96 -21.80 -9.74 4.03
C TYR A 96 -21.33 -9.65 5.48
N SER A 97 -21.13 -10.79 6.16
CA SER A 97 -20.72 -10.82 7.57
C SER A 97 -19.32 -10.24 7.80
N VAL A 98 -18.42 -10.36 6.81
CA VAL A 98 -17.02 -9.92 6.92
C VAL A 98 -16.79 -8.49 6.40
N ILE A 99 -17.82 -7.79 5.91
CA ILE A 99 -17.68 -6.44 5.34
C ILE A 99 -17.09 -5.45 6.35
N GLN A 100 -17.47 -5.51 7.63
CA GLN A 100 -16.93 -4.60 8.64
C GLN A 100 -15.43 -4.74 8.79
N GLU A 101 -14.95 -5.98 8.73
CA GLU A 101 -13.54 -6.29 8.94
C GLU A 101 -12.70 -5.97 7.70
N MET A 102 -13.21 -6.28 6.51
CA MET A 102 -12.48 -6.04 5.25
C MET A 102 -12.56 -4.59 4.77
N CYS A 103 -13.68 -3.90 5.01
CA CYS A 103 -13.89 -2.52 4.59
C CYS A 103 -13.69 -1.56 5.77
N GLN A 104 -12.47 -1.49 6.30
CA GLN A 104 -12.18 -0.65 7.48
C GLN A 104 -12.21 0.84 7.17
N LEU A 105 -11.97 1.23 5.91
CA LEU A 105 -11.98 2.61 5.45
C LEU A 105 -13.00 2.81 4.33
N PRO A 106 -13.56 4.03 4.16
CA PRO A 106 -14.55 4.31 3.12
C PRO A 106 -14.11 3.94 1.72
N ARG A 107 -12.82 4.12 1.42
CA ARG A 107 -12.22 3.80 0.13
C ARG A 107 -12.35 2.31 -0.24
N ASP A 108 -12.42 1.43 0.76
CA ASP A 108 -12.52 -0.02 0.59
C ASP A 108 -14.00 -0.38 0.39
N LEU A 109 -14.90 0.25 1.15
CA LEU A 109 -16.34 0.15 0.97
C LEU A 109 -16.79 0.62 -0.43
N PHE A 110 -16.30 1.78 -0.90
CA PHE A 110 -16.60 2.27 -2.24
C PHE A 110 -16.12 1.31 -3.33
N LEU A 111 -14.94 0.71 -3.15
CA LEU A 111 -14.39 -0.26 -4.08
C LEU A 111 -15.22 -1.56 -4.11
N PHE A 112 -15.63 -2.07 -2.94
CA PHE A 112 -16.54 -3.21 -2.84
C PHE A 112 -17.89 -2.94 -3.51
N VAL A 113 -18.49 -1.77 -3.29
CA VAL A 113 -19.76 -1.38 -3.93
C VAL A 113 -19.60 -1.24 -5.44
N HIS A 114 -18.50 -0.64 -5.90
CA HIS A 114 -18.16 -0.55 -7.31
C HIS A 114 -18.08 -1.92 -8.00
N TYR A 115 -17.39 -2.89 -7.38
CA TYR A 115 -17.36 -4.25 -7.91
C TYR A 115 -18.71 -4.94 -7.83
N SER A 116 -19.43 -4.80 -6.72
CA SER A 116 -20.77 -5.39 -6.55
C SER A 116 -21.76 -4.90 -7.62
N GLU A 117 -21.74 -3.61 -7.96
CA GLU A 117 -22.56 -3.05 -9.03
C GLU A 117 -22.10 -3.54 -10.40
N THR A 118 -20.80 -3.50 -10.67
CA THR A 118 -20.24 -3.96 -11.95
C THR A 118 -20.60 -5.42 -12.25
N LEU A 119 -20.54 -6.28 -11.23
CA LEU A 119 -20.88 -7.70 -11.31
C LEU A 119 -22.40 -7.97 -11.35
N SER A 120 -23.24 -6.98 -11.00
CA SER A 120 -24.71 -7.14 -11.00
C SER A 120 -25.37 -6.75 -12.31
N LYS A 121 -24.64 -6.13 -13.24
CA LYS A 121 -25.18 -5.68 -14.53
C LYS A 121 -25.82 -6.85 -15.30
N PRO A 122 -27.02 -6.68 -15.88
CA PRO A 122 -27.74 -5.42 -16.10
C PRO A 122 -28.59 -4.92 -14.91
N THR A 123 -28.66 -5.64 -13.80
CA THR A 123 -29.43 -5.20 -12.61
C THR A 123 -28.64 -4.19 -11.78
N THR A 124 -29.32 -3.47 -10.89
CA THR A 124 -28.69 -2.48 -9.98
C THR A 124 -27.88 -3.12 -8.86
N GLY A 125 -28.14 -4.39 -8.53
CA GLY A 125 -27.48 -5.09 -7.42
C GLY A 125 -27.93 -4.68 -6.01
N TRP A 126 -28.78 -3.65 -5.84
CA TRP A 126 -29.16 -3.14 -4.52
C TRP A 126 -30.28 -3.93 -3.85
N GLY A 127 -30.07 -5.22 -3.60
CA GLY A 127 -31.00 -6.09 -2.87
C GLY A 127 -31.06 -5.82 -1.36
N LYS A 128 -32.01 -6.47 -0.67
CA LYS A 128 -32.23 -6.32 0.79
C LYS A 128 -30.95 -6.58 1.61
N ALA A 129 -30.16 -7.58 1.21
CA ALA A 129 -28.92 -7.95 1.92
C ALA A 129 -27.85 -6.85 1.82
N GLN A 130 -27.56 -6.34 0.62
CA GLN A 130 -26.59 -5.26 0.42
C GLN A 130 -27.02 -3.97 1.13
N ARG A 131 -28.30 -3.58 1.01
CA ARG A 131 -28.83 -2.40 1.73
C ARG A 131 -28.61 -2.53 3.24
N ARG A 132 -28.96 -3.68 3.83
CA ARG A 132 -28.75 -3.95 5.26
C ARG A 132 -27.28 -3.91 5.64
N ALA A 133 -26.40 -4.54 4.88
CA ALA A 133 -24.98 -4.59 5.21
C ALA A 133 -24.32 -3.20 5.17
N ILE A 134 -24.64 -2.39 4.15
CA ILE A 134 -24.10 -1.03 4.03
C ILE A 134 -24.70 -0.12 5.10
N SER A 135 -26.00 -0.19 5.38
CA SER A 135 -26.60 0.57 6.49
C SER A 135 -25.98 0.19 7.84
N HIS A 136 -25.76 -1.10 8.07
CA HIS A 136 -25.11 -1.59 9.29
C HIS A 136 -23.67 -1.05 9.41
N TRP A 137 -22.92 -0.99 8.31
CA TRP A 137 -21.57 -0.42 8.31
C TRP A 137 -21.49 1.01 8.82
N TYR A 138 -22.42 1.88 8.41
CA TYR A 138 -22.49 3.25 8.92
C TYR A 138 -22.94 3.31 10.38
N ASN A 139 -23.94 2.52 10.75
CA ASN A 139 -24.52 2.52 12.10
C ASN A 139 -23.63 1.89 13.18
N LEU A 140 -22.61 1.12 12.79
CA LEU A 140 -21.64 0.54 13.71
C LEU A 140 -20.53 1.54 14.10
N GLN A 141 -20.36 2.62 13.33
CA GLN A 141 -19.30 3.60 13.60
C GLN A 141 -19.68 4.54 14.75
N ASP A 142 -18.68 4.86 15.57
CA ASP A 142 -18.73 6.00 16.48
C ASP A 142 -18.91 7.32 15.70
N PRO A 143 -19.68 8.30 16.21
CA PRO A 143 -19.88 9.58 15.53
C PRO A 143 -18.58 10.32 15.17
N ASN A 144 -17.57 10.37 16.04
CA ASN A 144 -16.32 11.06 15.74
C ASN A 144 -15.54 10.35 14.64
N ARG A 145 -15.47 9.01 14.72
CA ARG A 145 -14.84 8.18 13.69
C ARG A 145 -15.57 8.30 12.35
N LEU A 146 -16.90 8.33 12.37
CA LEU A 146 -17.69 8.50 11.15
C LEU A 146 -17.47 9.88 10.53
N ALA A 147 -17.37 10.95 11.34
CA ALA A 147 -17.06 12.29 10.87
C ALA A 147 -15.66 12.35 10.21
N GLU A 148 -14.66 11.72 10.81
CA GLU A 148 -13.33 11.56 10.21
C GLU A 148 -13.41 10.82 8.88
N MET A 149 -14.09 9.66 8.83
CA MET A 149 -14.21 8.85 7.62
C MET A 149 -14.83 9.62 6.44
N VAL A 150 -15.97 10.28 6.66
CA VAL A 150 -16.70 10.96 5.58
C VAL A 150 -16.00 12.22 5.07
N THR A 151 -15.13 12.81 5.90
CA THR A 151 -14.33 13.99 5.54
C THR A 151 -13.00 13.62 4.90
N ARG A 152 -12.39 12.52 5.33
CA ARG A 152 -11.12 12.00 4.79
C ARG A 152 -11.24 11.46 3.37
N TYR A 153 -12.27 10.67 3.10
CA TYR A 153 -12.50 10.05 1.79
C TYR A 153 -13.88 10.40 1.26
N VAL A 154 -13.99 11.58 0.64
CA VAL A 154 -15.28 12.11 0.13
C VAL A 154 -15.88 11.22 -0.96
N SER A 155 -15.04 10.73 -1.88
CA SER A 155 -15.46 9.87 -2.99
C SER A 155 -14.34 8.97 -3.49
N ARG A 156 -14.72 7.84 -4.11
CA ARG A 156 -13.81 6.95 -4.84
C ARG A 156 -14.60 6.10 -5.83
N CYS A 157 -14.00 5.73 -6.97
CA CYS A 157 -14.65 4.88 -7.98
C CYS A 157 -16.04 5.39 -8.41
N HIS A 158 -16.19 6.72 -8.50
CA HIS A 158 -17.45 7.43 -8.78
C HIS A 158 -18.56 7.28 -7.72
N TRP A 159 -18.25 6.72 -6.56
CA TRP A 159 -19.17 6.62 -5.43
C TRP A 159 -18.88 7.71 -4.39
N THR A 160 -19.95 8.24 -3.80
CA THR A 160 -19.89 9.14 -2.65
C THR A 160 -20.62 8.54 -1.45
N HIS A 161 -20.33 9.04 -0.25
CA HIS A 161 -21.11 8.67 0.93
C HIS A 161 -22.61 8.98 0.76
N LYS A 162 -22.94 10.09 0.09
CA LYS A 162 -24.33 10.48 -0.21
C LYS A 162 -25.04 9.42 -1.05
N ASP A 163 -24.37 8.86 -2.06
CA ASP A 163 -24.95 7.81 -2.89
C ASP A 163 -25.19 6.52 -2.11
N LEU A 164 -24.19 6.08 -1.33
CA LEU A 164 -24.30 4.86 -0.53
C LEU A 164 -25.42 4.99 0.52
N MET A 165 -25.50 6.12 1.24
CA MET A 165 -26.54 6.35 2.25
C MET A 165 -27.94 6.37 1.62
N ARG A 166 -28.08 7.01 0.44
CA ARG A 166 -29.32 7.07 -0.32
C ARG A 166 -29.77 5.68 -0.79
N LEU A 167 -28.88 4.92 -1.44
CA LEU A 167 -29.21 3.61 -2.01
C LEU A 167 -29.36 2.51 -0.95
N ALA A 168 -28.63 2.62 0.16
CA ALA A 168 -28.78 1.70 1.30
C ALA A 168 -30.08 1.95 2.08
N HIS A 169 -30.73 3.10 1.89
CA HIS A 169 -31.85 3.57 2.72
C HIS A 169 -31.42 3.65 4.20
N LEU A 170 -30.29 4.30 4.45
CA LEU A 170 -29.73 4.42 5.80
C LEU A 170 -30.74 5.03 6.77
N LYS A 171 -31.02 4.30 7.86
CA LYS A 171 -31.71 4.81 9.04
C LYS A 171 -30.69 4.93 10.18
N PRO A 172 -30.21 6.15 10.50
CA PRO A 172 -29.30 6.37 11.62
C PRO A 172 -29.89 5.84 12.93
N ASN A 173 -29.07 5.16 13.73
CA ASN A 173 -29.47 4.60 15.02
C ASN A 173 -29.20 5.55 16.20
N ASN A 174 -28.36 6.56 16.01
CA ASN A 174 -28.01 7.55 17.03
C ASN A 174 -28.03 8.97 16.44
N THR A 175 -28.08 9.97 17.33
CA THR A 175 -28.16 11.40 16.98
C THR A 175 -26.91 11.89 16.24
N GLY A 176 -25.73 11.35 16.55
CA GLY A 176 -24.46 11.71 15.88
C GLY A 176 -24.39 11.24 14.43
N SER A 177 -24.71 9.99 14.15
CA SER A 177 -24.85 9.43 12.81
C SER A 177 -25.96 10.14 12.03
N GLN A 178 -27.04 10.58 12.69
CA GLN A 178 -28.08 11.38 12.05
C GLN A 178 -27.57 12.77 11.63
N LEU A 179 -26.82 13.43 12.50
CA LEU A 179 -26.16 14.70 12.21
C LEU A 179 -25.20 14.57 11.01
N ILE A 180 -24.37 13.53 11.00
CA ILE A 180 -23.38 13.29 9.94
C ILE A 180 -24.05 12.90 8.63
N ALA A 181 -25.09 12.05 8.66
CA ALA A 181 -25.87 11.72 7.47
C ALA A 181 -26.52 12.97 6.87
N LYS A 182 -26.99 13.90 7.71
CA LYS A 182 -27.53 15.19 7.27
C LYS A 182 -26.44 16.10 6.70
N TYR A 183 -25.26 16.17 7.32
CA TYR A 183 -24.09 16.88 6.80
C TYR A 183 -23.72 16.38 5.39
N VAL A 184 -23.58 15.06 5.20
CA VAL A 184 -23.25 14.45 3.90
C VAL A 184 -24.33 14.75 2.85
N SER A 185 -25.60 14.80 3.26
CA SER A 185 -26.72 14.96 2.32
C SER A 185 -27.00 16.41 1.94
N LYS A 186 -26.91 17.33 2.91
CA LYS A 186 -27.41 18.71 2.84
C LYS A 186 -26.39 19.79 3.24
N GLY A 187 -25.19 19.43 3.70
CA GLY A 187 -24.13 20.37 4.08
C GLY A 187 -24.14 20.79 5.57
N LEU A 188 -23.12 21.59 5.95
CA LEU A 188 -22.84 21.99 7.32
C LEU A 188 -23.95 22.84 7.94
N ASP A 189 -24.48 23.82 7.21
CA ASP A 189 -25.54 24.71 7.71
C ASP A 189 -26.81 23.94 8.09
N ALA A 190 -27.18 22.97 7.26
CA ALA A 190 -28.32 22.11 7.53
C ALA A 190 -28.09 21.21 8.75
N ALA A 191 -26.86 20.74 8.96
CA ALA A 191 -26.49 19.94 10.12
C ALA A 191 -26.53 20.79 11.41
N ARG A 192 -25.99 22.01 11.39
CA ARG A 192 -26.05 22.96 12.51
C ARG A 192 -27.48 23.28 12.93
N LYS A 193 -28.36 23.58 11.96
CA LYS A 193 -29.78 23.89 12.22
C LYS A 193 -30.60 22.73 12.80
N SER A 194 -30.13 21.49 12.73
CA SER A 194 -30.80 20.35 13.40
C SER A 194 -30.47 20.21 14.87
N LEU A 195 -29.44 20.88 15.37
CA LEU A 195 -29.13 20.87 16.78
C LEU A 195 -30.09 21.84 17.46
N THR A 196 -31.03 21.30 18.22
CA THR A 196 -31.82 22.04 19.21
C THR A 196 -31.04 22.05 20.53
N ASP A 197 -31.13 23.11 21.32
CA ASP A 197 -30.38 23.27 22.59
C ASP A 197 -30.58 22.08 23.55
N ASP A 198 -31.75 21.42 23.52
CA ASP A 198 -32.07 20.26 24.37
C ASP A 198 -31.37 18.95 23.96
N ASN A 199 -30.79 18.85 22.75
CA ASN A 199 -30.17 17.63 22.21
C ASN A 199 -28.63 17.72 22.16
N THR A 200 -28.04 18.75 22.75
CA THR A 200 -26.61 19.06 22.59
C THR A 200 -25.76 18.31 23.62
N SER A 201 -25.34 17.09 23.29
CA SER A 201 -24.29 16.41 24.06
C SER A 201 -22.92 17.02 23.77
N MET A 202 -22.00 16.94 24.73
CA MET A 202 -20.60 17.39 24.56
C MET A 202 -19.91 16.71 23.37
N GLU A 203 -20.26 15.46 23.10
CA GLU A 203 -19.78 14.68 21.95
C GLU A 203 -20.26 15.26 20.61
N LEU A 204 -21.55 15.60 20.50
CA LEU A 204 -22.10 16.22 19.29
C LEU A 204 -21.46 17.58 19.00
N ASN A 205 -21.20 18.37 20.03
CA ASN A 205 -20.44 19.62 19.90
C ASN A 205 -19.02 19.37 19.38
N GLY A 206 -18.36 18.31 19.86
CA GLY A 206 -17.07 17.86 19.34
C GLY A 206 -17.13 17.56 17.84
N VAL A 207 -18.14 16.80 17.40
CA VAL A 207 -18.36 16.46 15.98
C VAL A 207 -18.62 17.70 15.14
N VAL A 208 -19.49 18.62 15.58
CA VAL A 208 -19.78 19.87 14.86
C VAL A 208 -18.54 20.74 14.75
N ARG A 209 -17.76 20.84 15.82
CA ARG A 209 -16.50 21.59 15.84
C ARG A 209 -15.50 20.97 14.85
N TYR A 210 -15.38 19.65 14.82
CA TYR A 210 -14.54 18.95 13.85
C TYR A 210 -14.99 19.21 12.40
N LEU A 211 -16.29 19.04 12.10
CA LEU A 211 -16.83 19.30 10.76
C LEU A 211 -16.67 20.77 10.33
N THR A 212 -16.77 21.69 11.29
CA THR A 212 -16.52 23.12 11.06
C THR A 212 -15.07 23.38 10.72
N ALA A 213 -14.13 22.81 11.47
CA ALA A 213 -12.70 22.96 11.21
C ALA A 213 -12.30 22.38 9.85
N VAL A 214 -12.92 21.26 9.42
CA VAL A 214 -12.71 20.71 8.07
C VAL A 214 -13.22 21.67 6.99
N ASP A 215 -14.39 22.28 7.20
CA ASP A 215 -14.94 23.25 6.25
C ASP A 215 -14.10 24.53 6.20
N GLU A 216 -13.64 25.00 7.34
CA GLU A 216 -12.72 26.15 7.46
C GLU A 216 -11.39 25.88 6.74
N LEU A 217 -10.80 24.69 6.91
CA LEU A 217 -9.58 24.29 6.21
C LEU A 217 -9.74 24.30 4.68
N LYS A 218 -10.92 23.91 4.17
CA LYS A 218 -11.19 23.88 2.72
C LYS A 218 -11.29 25.27 2.08
N HIS A 219 -11.79 26.25 2.82
CA HIS A 219 -12.06 27.60 2.31
C HIS A 219 -10.97 28.62 2.66
N THR A 220 -10.17 28.33 3.69
CA THR A 220 -9.06 29.18 4.12
C THR A 220 -7.98 29.27 3.04
N LYS A 221 -7.40 30.47 2.88
CA LYS A 221 -6.20 30.72 2.06
C LYS A 221 -4.95 31.02 2.89
N ASP A 222 -5.13 31.21 4.19
CA ASP A 222 -4.05 31.48 5.13
C ASP A 222 -3.33 30.18 5.52
N GLU A 223 -2.03 30.13 5.24
CA GLU A 223 -1.16 29.00 5.52
C GLU A 223 -0.98 28.76 7.03
N GLN A 224 -0.95 29.81 7.85
CA GLN A 224 -0.75 29.68 9.30
C GLN A 224 -2.00 29.14 9.99
N LEU A 225 -3.17 29.64 9.59
CA LEU A 225 -4.45 29.13 10.08
C LEU A 225 -4.61 27.66 9.70
N ALA A 226 -4.28 27.29 8.45
CA ALA A 226 -4.32 25.90 8.00
C ALA A 226 -3.40 24.99 8.85
N ALA A 227 -2.17 25.42 9.13
CA ALA A 227 -1.24 24.66 9.96
C ALA A 227 -1.77 24.44 11.39
N ARG A 228 -2.36 25.47 12.00
CA ARG A 228 -2.99 25.36 13.35
C ARG A 228 -4.19 24.43 13.35
N LEU A 229 -5.04 24.49 12.33
CA LEU A 229 -6.20 23.59 12.21
C LEU A 229 -5.75 22.12 12.11
N ILE A 230 -4.71 21.86 11.32
CA ILE A 230 -4.14 20.50 11.15
C ILE A 230 -3.62 19.96 12.47
N GLU A 231 -2.87 20.77 13.22
CA GLU A 231 -2.30 20.39 14.51
C GLU A 231 -3.38 20.18 15.58
N ASN A 232 -4.31 21.13 15.73
CA ASN A 232 -5.34 21.10 16.77
C ASN A 232 -6.35 19.96 16.60
N HIS A 233 -6.69 19.61 15.36
CA HIS A 233 -7.70 18.58 15.06
C HIS A 233 -7.10 17.25 14.61
N GLY A 234 -5.76 17.14 14.52
CA GLY A 234 -5.08 15.93 14.11
C GLY A 234 -5.44 15.48 12.69
N PHE A 235 -5.59 16.43 11.76
CA PHE A 235 -6.05 16.12 10.41
C PHE A 235 -5.04 15.26 9.65
N HIS A 236 -5.54 14.18 9.04
CA HIS A 236 -4.77 13.37 8.11
C HIS A 236 -4.40 14.12 6.83
N PHE A 237 -3.37 13.60 6.14
CA PHE A 237 -2.88 14.11 4.85
C PHE A 237 -4.01 14.28 3.81
N GLU A 238 -4.98 13.37 3.77
CA GLU A 238 -6.07 13.44 2.79
C GLU A 238 -7.04 14.62 3.00
N HIS A 239 -7.03 15.25 4.18
CA HIS A 239 -7.82 16.46 4.42
C HIS A 239 -7.17 17.72 3.85
N VAL A 240 -5.85 17.69 3.58
CA VAL A 240 -5.08 18.87 3.19
C VAL A 240 -5.41 19.25 1.74
N PRO A 241 -5.95 20.46 1.49
CA PRO A 241 -6.23 20.93 0.13
C PRO A 241 -4.97 20.97 -0.74
N SER A 242 -5.13 20.67 -2.04
CA SER A 242 -4.01 20.55 -2.99
C SER A 242 -3.14 21.80 -3.09
N HIS A 243 -3.70 22.99 -2.85
CA HIS A 243 -2.95 24.24 -2.90
C HIS A 243 -1.98 24.40 -1.71
N PHE A 244 -2.32 23.84 -0.55
CA PHE A 244 -1.48 23.86 0.65
C PHE A 244 -0.33 22.83 0.61
N ILE A 245 -0.35 21.86 -0.30
CA ILE A 245 0.76 20.91 -0.50
C ILE A 245 2.07 21.62 -0.89
N LYS A 246 1.99 22.84 -1.42
CA LYS A 246 3.15 23.69 -1.76
C LYS A 246 3.43 24.78 -0.69
N SER A 247 2.79 24.73 0.48
CA SER A 247 3.07 25.67 1.56
C SER A 247 4.17 25.12 2.45
N LYS A 248 5.15 25.95 2.80
CA LYS A 248 6.21 25.56 3.74
C LYS A 248 5.66 25.41 5.17
N GLU A 249 4.78 26.32 5.59
CA GLU A 249 4.20 26.36 6.94
C GLU A 249 3.28 25.16 7.21
N VAL A 250 2.61 24.65 6.19
CA VAL A 250 1.81 23.43 6.34
C VAL A 250 2.70 22.21 6.52
N TRP A 251 3.85 22.14 5.83
CA TRP A 251 4.77 21.01 5.98
C TRP A 251 5.49 20.96 7.33
N THR A 252 5.70 22.09 8.02
CA THR A 252 6.34 22.08 9.35
C THR A 252 5.50 21.36 10.40
N THR A 253 4.17 21.45 10.31
CA THR A 253 3.25 20.71 11.18
C THR A 253 2.94 19.32 10.64
N LEU A 254 2.74 19.20 9.32
CA LEU A 254 2.31 17.97 8.68
C LEU A 254 3.35 16.82 8.76
N VAL A 255 4.66 17.12 8.74
CA VAL A 255 5.72 16.08 8.77
C VAL A 255 5.58 15.15 9.97
N SER A 256 5.25 15.68 11.15
CA SER A 256 5.13 14.88 12.38
C SER A 256 3.87 14.00 12.40
N LEU A 257 2.85 14.37 11.62
CA LEU A 257 1.56 13.66 11.57
C LEU A 257 1.48 12.62 10.44
N VAL A 258 2.28 12.78 9.38
CA VAL A 258 2.20 11.88 8.23
C VAL A 258 2.89 10.55 8.48
N PRO A 259 2.26 9.43 8.06
CA PRO A 259 2.94 8.15 7.97
C PRO A 259 4.18 8.24 7.08
N VAL A 260 5.25 7.51 7.43
CA VAL A 260 6.53 7.59 6.70
C VAL A 260 6.40 7.09 5.26
N ASN A 261 5.56 6.10 4.99
CA ASN A 261 5.29 5.66 3.61
C ASN A 261 4.77 6.80 2.72
N VAL A 262 4.04 7.77 3.28
CA VAL A 262 3.63 8.99 2.59
C VAL A 262 4.82 9.95 2.52
N LEU A 263 5.52 10.19 3.64
CA LEU A 263 6.69 11.07 3.68
C LEU A 263 7.74 10.72 2.61
N LEU A 264 8.09 9.44 2.47
CA LEU A 264 9.04 8.91 1.49
C LEU A 264 8.68 9.29 0.04
N GLN A 265 7.39 9.37 -0.30
CA GLN A 265 6.92 9.78 -1.63
C GLN A 265 7.07 11.28 -1.88
N TYR A 266 7.03 12.09 -0.81
CA TYR A 266 7.10 13.54 -0.87
C TYR A 266 8.51 14.10 -0.62
N LEU A 267 9.44 13.34 -0.04
CA LEU A 267 10.83 13.78 0.17
C LEU A 267 11.50 14.40 -1.07
N PRO A 268 11.41 13.80 -2.28
CA PRO A 268 11.99 14.42 -3.48
C PRO A 268 11.35 15.78 -3.80
N LYS A 269 10.04 15.92 -3.57
CA LYS A 269 9.30 17.18 -3.80
C LYS A 269 9.69 18.24 -2.78
N LEU A 270 9.83 17.87 -1.50
CA LEU A 270 10.28 18.78 -0.43
C LEU A 270 11.69 19.32 -0.70
N CYS A 271 12.56 18.49 -1.29
CA CYS A 271 13.86 18.92 -1.77
C CYS A 271 13.72 19.91 -2.93
N GLN A 272 12.91 19.60 -3.95
CA GLN A 272 12.69 20.45 -5.11
C GLN A 272 12.05 21.80 -4.76
N PHE A 273 11.19 21.85 -3.75
CA PHE A 273 10.63 23.09 -3.22
C PHE A 273 11.65 23.91 -2.40
N GLY A 274 12.74 23.28 -1.97
CA GLY A 274 13.80 23.93 -1.21
C GLY A 274 13.46 24.12 0.26
N TYR A 275 12.60 23.26 0.83
CA TYR A 275 12.26 23.28 2.25
C TYR A 275 13.30 22.53 3.09
N LEU A 276 13.96 21.55 2.49
CA LEU A 276 15.08 20.82 3.09
C LEU A 276 16.38 21.61 2.83
N ARG A 277 16.70 22.54 3.73
CA ARG A 277 17.95 23.31 3.71
C ARG A 277 18.81 22.96 4.90
N LEU A 278 20.12 23.18 4.78
CA LEU A 278 21.05 23.08 5.90
C LEU A 278 20.56 23.98 7.05
N ASN A 279 20.45 23.44 8.26
CA ASN A 279 19.91 24.10 9.46
C ASN A 279 18.45 24.59 9.34
N GLY A 280 17.66 24.04 8.41
CA GLY A 280 16.23 24.34 8.32
C GLY A 280 15.42 23.62 9.42
N PRO A 281 14.32 24.20 9.92
CA PRO A 281 13.51 23.62 11.00
C PRO A 281 12.82 22.31 10.60
N LEU A 282 12.63 22.07 9.30
CA LEU A 282 11.98 20.86 8.78
C LEU A 282 12.90 19.62 8.82
N VAL A 283 14.22 19.82 8.72
CA VAL A 283 15.19 18.72 8.65
C VAL A 283 15.20 17.85 9.91
N PRO A 284 15.28 18.40 11.14
CA PRO A 284 15.23 17.57 12.35
C PRO A 284 13.91 16.80 12.46
N LEU A 285 12.77 17.42 12.13
CA LEU A 285 11.46 16.75 12.15
C LEU A 285 11.39 15.58 11.16
N VAL A 286 11.95 15.75 9.96
CA VAL A 286 12.02 14.67 8.97
C VAL A 286 12.92 13.53 9.46
N ILE A 287 14.09 13.85 10.03
CA ILE A 287 15.01 12.83 10.56
C ILE A 287 14.36 12.09 11.74
N GLU A 288 13.71 12.82 12.64
CA GLU A 288 12.95 12.24 13.75
C GLU A 288 11.85 11.31 13.24
N GLN A 289 11.07 11.74 12.24
CA GLN A 289 10.00 10.92 11.70
C GLN A 289 10.50 9.68 10.95
N LEU A 290 11.62 9.77 10.24
CA LEU A 290 12.26 8.59 9.62
C LEU A 290 12.81 7.62 10.68
N ASN A 291 13.20 8.13 11.85
CA ASN A 291 13.67 7.31 12.97
C ASN A 291 12.51 6.77 13.82
N SER A 292 11.37 7.47 13.91
CA SER A 292 10.24 7.11 14.77
C SER A 292 9.57 5.80 14.33
N GLU A 293 9.52 5.55 13.03
CA GLU A 293 8.94 4.31 12.49
C GLU A 293 9.76 3.07 12.83
N THR A 294 11.02 3.25 13.22
CA THR A 294 11.83 2.15 13.76
C THR A 294 11.28 1.63 15.10
N ALA A 295 10.39 2.38 15.74
CA ALA A 295 9.64 1.98 16.92
C ALA A 295 8.22 1.45 16.61
N ASN A 296 7.70 1.59 15.38
CA ASN A 296 6.33 1.17 15.06
C ASN A 296 6.29 -0.15 14.26
N PRO A 297 6.06 -1.31 14.91
CA PRO A 297 6.03 -2.62 14.25
C PRO A 297 4.84 -2.79 13.28
N ARG A 298 3.87 -1.86 13.25
CA ARG A 298 2.71 -1.93 12.34
C ARG A 298 3.02 -1.38 10.95
N ALA A 299 4.04 -0.54 10.81
CA ALA A 299 4.46 -0.03 9.53
C ALA A 299 5.43 -1.01 8.87
N LYS A 300 4.88 -2.01 8.17
CA LYS A 300 5.64 -3.00 7.41
C LYS A 300 6.21 -2.36 6.13
N LEU A 301 7.17 -1.45 6.28
CA LEU A 301 7.90 -0.93 5.12
C LEU A 301 8.79 -2.02 4.54
N HIS A 302 8.70 -2.21 3.23
CA HIS A 302 9.55 -3.14 2.51
C HIS A 302 10.86 -2.44 2.08
N PRO A 303 12.04 -3.12 2.15
CA PRO A 303 13.32 -2.49 1.83
C PRO A 303 13.42 -1.91 0.43
N VAL A 304 12.72 -2.53 -0.54
CA VAL A 304 12.68 -2.02 -1.92
C VAL A 304 11.99 -0.66 -2.01
N ASP A 305 10.93 -0.42 -1.23
CA ASP A 305 10.21 0.86 -1.25
C ASP A 305 11.08 1.99 -0.67
N VAL A 306 11.78 1.69 0.43
CA VAL A 306 12.74 2.62 1.06
C VAL A 306 13.90 2.92 0.11
N TYR A 307 14.46 1.89 -0.53
CA TYR A 307 15.55 2.06 -1.49
C TYR A 307 15.13 2.90 -2.71
N LEU A 308 13.93 2.66 -3.25
CA LEU A 308 13.37 3.44 -4.34
C LEU A 308 13.18 4.91 -3.94
N ALA A 309 12.68 5.17 -2.73
CA ALA A 309 12.54 6.52 -2.20
C ALA A 309 13.90 7.20 -2.01
N MET A 310 14.88 6.48 -1.46
CA MET A 310 16.26 6.95 -1.29
C MET A 310 16.88 7.33 -2.63
N LYS A 311 16.76 6.49 -3.67
CA LYS A 311 17.26 6.80 -5.01
C LYS A 311 16.54 7.98 -5.66
N LYS A 312 15.22 8.08 -5.51
CA LYS A 312 14.46 9.25 -5.98
C LYS A 312 14.88 10.54 -5.29
N TYR A 313 15.20 10.48 -3.99
CA TYR A 313 15.71 11.62 -3.25
C TYR A 313 17.13 11.98 -3.70
N GLU A 314 18.04 11.02 -3.85
CA GLU A 314 19.38 11.22 -4.40
C GLU A 314 19.35 11.88 -5.79
N ASP A 315 18.48 11.38 -6.67
CA ASP A 315 18.30 11.89 -8.03
C ASP A 315 17.63 13.26 -8.09
N SER A 316 16.96 13.72 -7.01
CA SER A 316 16.39 15.08 -6.96
C SER A 316 17.47 16.17 -7.05
N GLY A 317 18.73 15.83 -6.75
CA GLY A 317 19.89 16.70 -6.95
C GLY A 317 20.43 16.72 -8.39
N LYS A 318 19.90 15.89 -9.29
CA LYS A 318 20.34 15.76 -10.69
C LYS A 318 19.23 16.28 -11.60
N SER A 319 19.49 17.32 -12.41
CA SER A 319 18.49 17.75 -13.41
C SER A 319 18.52 16.79 -14.62
N PRO A 320 17.36 16.40 -15.18
CA PRO A 320 17.30 15.63 -16.43
C PRO A 320 18.02 16.30 -17.61
N SER A 321 18.19 17.63 -17.55
CA SER A 321 18.83 18.45 -18.59
C SER A 321 20.34 18.65 -18.40
N GLY A 322 20.97 17.98 -17.43
CA GLY A 322 22.40 18.16 -17.10
C GLY A 322 22.72 19.47 -16.37
N ARG A 323 21.74 20.34 -16.14
CA ARG A 323 21.89 21.55 -15.31
C ARG A 323 21.99 21.18 -13.83
N PRO A 324 22.74 21.92 -13.00
CA PRO A 324 22.73 21.69 -11.56
C PRO A 324 21.31 21.88 -11.02
N ALA A 325 20.80 20.92 -10.24
CA ALA A 325 19.52 21.10 -9.56
C ALA A 325 19.61 22.28 -8.59
N LYS A 326 18.53 23.04 -8.46
CA LYS A 326 18.46 24.22 -7.58
C LYS A 326 18.69 23.87 -6.11
N TYR A 327 18.31 22.65 -5.72
CA TYR A 327 18.46 22.13 -4.36
C TYR A 327 19.08 20.74 -4.42
N ARG A 328 19.93 20.44 -3.42
CA ARG A 328 20.63 19.17 -3.32
C ARG A 328 20.16 18.38 -2.11
N PRO A 329 20.19 17.04 -2.19
CA PRO A 329 19.95 16.15 -1.05
C PRO A 329 20.90 16.45 0.11
N LEU A 330 20.37 16.44 1.32
CA LEU A 330 21.14 16.68 2.53
C LEU A 330 21.74 15.37 3.05
N PRO A 331 23.02 15.35 3.47
CA PRO A 331 23.68 14.14 3.94
C PRO A 331 23.00 13.53 5.17
N GLY A 332 22.54 14.34 6.13
CA GLY A 332 21.83 13.84 7.31
C GLY A 332 20.51 13.14 7.00
N VAL A 333 19.78 13.58 5.96
CA VAL A 333 18.55 12.90 5.52
C VAL A 333 18.90 11.61 4.76
N MET A 334 19.97 11.62 3.96
CA MET A 334 20.46 10.41 3.30
C MET A 334 20.89 9.33 4.31
N GLU A 335 21.57 9.73 5.38
CA GLU A 335 21.97 8.82 6.46
C GLU A 335 20.75 8.23 7.19
N ALA A 336 19.76 9.06 7.52
CA ALA A 336 18.50 8.60 8.11
C ALA A 336 17.77 7.59 7.21
N LEU A 337 17.72 7.84 5.89
CA LEU A 337 17.16 6.91 4.92
C LEU A 337 17.94 5.59 4.83
N HIS A 338 19.28 5.66 4.93
CA HIS A 338 20.13 4.48 4.92
C HIS A 338 19.92 3.62 6.19
N ASN A 339 19.76 4.27 7.35
CA ASN A 339 19.43 3.60 8.60
C ASN A 339 18.04 2.95 8.55
N LEU A 340 17.05 3.65 7.99
CA LEU A 340 15.71 3.10 7.76
C LEU A 340 15.76 1.89 6.81
N PHE A 341 16.56 1.97 5.74
CA PHE A 341 16.76 0.88 4.80
C PHE A 341 17.33 -0.38 5.48
N VAL A 342 18.41 -0.25 6.25
CA VAL A 342 18.98 -1.39 6.99
C VAL A 342 17.99 -1.99 7.98
N LYS A 343 17.23 -1.16 8.70
CA LYS A 343 16.22 -1.63 9.66
C LYS A 343 15.03 -2.30 8.98
N SER A 344 14.65 -1.87 7.78
CA SER A 344 13.50 -2.43 7.04
C SER A 344 13.67 -3.90 6.66
N PHE A 345 14.89 -4.43 6.61
CA PHE A 345 15.13 -5.86 6.36
C PHE A 345 14.56 -6.75 7.47
N LYS A 346 14.45 -6.25 8.71
CA LYS A 346 13.81 -6.98 9.82
C LYS A 346 12.31 -7.20 9.63
N ASN A 347 11.68 -6.44 8.73
CA ASN A 347 10.25 -6.56 8.44
C ASN A 347 9.93 -7.72 7.50
N ILE A 348 10.95 -8.32 6.86
CA ILE A 348 10.75 -9.45 5.96
C ILE A 348 10.49 -10.72 6.80
N PRO A 349 9.33 -11.37 6.62
CA PRO A 349 9.04 -12.61 7.34
C PRO A 349 9.91 -13.76 6.82
N SER A 350 10.43 -14.58 7.74
CA SER A 350 11.10 -15.83 7.40
C SER A 350 10.09 -16.85 6.86
N THR A 351 10.52 -17.60 5.85
CA THR A 351 9.75 -18.73 5.29
C THR A 351 10.23 -20.08 5.83
N GLY A 352 11.43 -20.15 6.42
CA GLY A 352 12.04 -21.37 6.95
C GLY A 352 12.45 -22.37 5.87
N LYS A 353 12.55 -21.92 4.61
CA LYS A 353 12.90 -22.76 3.47
C LYS A 353 14.36 -22.59 3.08
N ARG A 354 14.88 -23.59 2.36
CA ARG A 354 16.22 -23.55 1.76
C ARG A 354 16.12 -22.91 0.37
N PHE A 355 16.95 -21.91 0.11
CA PHE A 355 16.97 -21.15 -1.15
C PHE A 355 18.32 -21.31 -1.85
N LEU A 356 18.24 -21.56 -3.16
CA LEU A 356 19.36 -21.37 -4.08
C LEU A 356 19.00 -20.18 -4.98
N ILE A 357 19.76 -19.09 -4.87
CA ILE A 357 19.60 -17.89 -5.69
C ILE A 357 20.62 -17.96 -6.82
N ALA A 358 20.14 -18.25 -8.03
CA ALA A 358 20.96 -18.21 -9.24
C ALA A 358 20.81 -16.84 -9.92
N VAL A 359 21.90 -16.08 -9.96
CA VAL A 359 21.97 -14.70 -10.47
C VAL A 359 22.55 -14.69 -11.86
N ASP A 360 21.80 -14.18 -12.82
CA ASP A 360 22.32 -13.85 -14.14
C ASP A 360 23.29 -12.66 -14.03
N VAL A 361 24.51 -12.82 -14.55
CA VAL A 361 25.54 -11.75 -14.54
C VAL A 361 25.84 -11.21 -15.94
N ARG A 362 25.00 -11.48 -16.93
CA ARG A 362 25.18 -10.95 -18.30
C ARG A 362 25.03 -9.42 -18.35
N ASN A 363 25.65 -8.80 -19.36
CA ASN A 363 25.65 -7.33 -19.56
C ASN A 363 24.29 -6.61 -19.41
N PRO A 364 23.14 -7.17 -19.86
CA PRO A 364 21.85 -6.52 -19.66
C PRO A 364 21.53 -6.24 -18.19
N MET A 365 22.04 -7.04 -17.25
CA MET A 365 21.79 -6.91 -15.82
C MET A 365 22.37 -5.61 -15.24
N ALA A 366 23.45 -5.10 -15.82
CA ALA A 366 24.14 -3.90 -15.32
C ALA A 366 23.56 -2.59 -15.87
N HIS A 367 22.96 -2.60 -17.07
CA HIS A 367 22.60 -1.38 -17.80
C HIS A 367 21.11 -1.24 -18.12
N SER A 368 20.36 -2.35 -18.17
CA SER A 368 18.92 -2.26 -18.42
C SER A 368 18.19 -1.64 -17.24
N LYS A 369 17.04 -1.03 -17.53
CA LYS A 369 16.15 -0.45 -16.53
C LYS A 369 14.93 -1.33 -16.37
N ILE A 370 14.49 -1.52 -15.13
CA ILE A 370 13.28 -2.28 -14.85
C ILE A 370 12.05 -1.43 -15.25
N PRO A 371 11.12 -1.97 -16.07
CA PRO A 371 9.88 -1.27 -16.41
C PRO A 371 9.11 -0.85 -15.14
N GLY A 372 8.70 0.41 -15.08
CA GLY A 372 8.01 1.01 -13.92
C GLY A 372 8.93 1.47 -12.78
N CYS A 373 10.16 0.98 -12.70
CA CYS A 373 11.17 1.38 -11.70
C CYS A 373 12.50 1.76 -12.37
N PRO A 374 12.57 2.90 -13.07
CA PRO A 374 13.76 3.29 -13.83
C PRO A 374 14.99 3.59 -12.96
N GLN A 375 14.81 3.72 -11.64
CA GLN A 375 15.89 3.89 -10.66
C GLN A 375 16.65 2.59 -10.37
N LEU A 376 16.13 1.43 -10.80
CA LEU A 376 16.72 0.13 -10.54
C LEU A 376 17.23 -0.53 -11.81
N THR A 377 18.44 -1.07 -11.72
CA THR A 377 18.95 -2.07 -12.67
C THR A 377 18.63 -3.48 -12.14
N PRO A 378 18.51 -4.49 -13.01
CA PRO A 378 18.29 -5.86 -12.56
C PRO A 378 19.34 -6.37 -11.58
N ALA A 379 20.62 -6.01 -11.75
CA ALA A 379 21.67 -6.38 -10.82
C ALA A 379 21.41 -5.84 -9.40
N VAL A 380 20.98 -4.57 -9.28
CA VAL A 380 20.63 -3.97 -7.98
C VAL A 380 19.39 -4.65 -7.39
N ALA A 381 18.39 -4.96 -8.22
CA ALA A 381 17.18 -5.64 -7.76
C ALA A 381 17.48 -7.05 -7.21
N VAL A 382 18.32 -7.82 -7.90
CA VAL A 382 18.74 -9.15 -7.44
C VAL A 382 19.59 -9.05 -6.17
N ALA A 383 20.48 -8.05 -6.07
CA ALA A 383 21.23 -7.79 -4.84
C ALA A 383 20.30 -7.50 -3.65
N LEU A 384 19.27 -6.67 -3.84
CA LEU A 384 18.27 -6.37 -2.81
C LEU A 384 17.48 -7.62 -2.39
N LEU A 385 17.07 -8.45 -3.35
CA LEU A 385 16.36 -9.70 -3.07
C LEU A 385 17.27 -10.70 -2.32
N SER A 386 18.54 -10.80 -2.73
CA SER A 386 19.52 -11.69 -2.10
C SER A 386 19.78 -11.28 -0.65
N LEU A 387 20.02 -9.98 -0.41
CA LEU A 387 20.16 -9.44 0.94
C LEU A 387 18.90 -9.63 1.77
N GLY A 388 17.72 -9.42 1.17
CA GLY A 388 16.44 -9.65 1.84
C GLY A 388 16.28 -11.08 2.35
N LEU A 389 16.61 -12.07 1.51
CA LEU A 389 16.56 -13.48 1.89
C LEU A 389 17.64 -13.85 2.90
N LEU A 390 18.86 -13.32 2.76
CA LEU A 390 19.95 -13.52 3.72
C LEU A 390 19.65 -12.95 5.11
N HIS A 391 18.89 -11.85 5.20
CA HIS A 391 18.45 -11.28 6.47
C HIS A 391 17.25 -12.01 7.08
N ALA A 392 16.34 -12.52 6.25
CA ALA A 392 15.12 -13.16 6.69
C ALA A 392 15.33 -14.63 7.12
N GLU A 393 16.21 -15.36 6.42
CA GLU A 393 16.42 -16.78 6.68
C GLU A 393 17.65 -17.04 7.55
N PRO A 394 17.66 -18.13 8.35
CA PRO A 394 18.83 -18.53 9.15
C PRO A 394 20.09 -18.78 8.32
N ASN A 395 21.25 -18.58 8.95
CA ASN A 395 22.56 -18.82 8.35
C ASN A 395 22.65 -20.21 7.71
N GLY A 396 23.13 -20.26 6.46
CA GLY A 396 23.32 -21.51 5.71
C GLY A 396 22.08 -22.01 4.94
N MET A 397 20.91 -21.38 5.09
CA MET A 397 19.73 -21.76 4.30
C MET A 397 19.69 -21.12 2.92
N VAL A 398 20.46 -20.06 2.69
CA VAL A 398 20.52 -19.32 1.43
C VAL A 398 21.89 -19.48 0.81
N GLN A 399 21.94 -20.03 -0.40
CA GLN A 399 23.15 -20.09 -1.21
C GLN A 399 22.98 -19.21 -2.45
N VAL A 400 23.98 -18.39 -2.76
CA VAL A 400 23.96 -17.51 -3.94
C VAL A 400 25.02 -17.96 -4.92
N VAL A 401 24.61 -18.15 -6.17
CA VAL A 401 25.49 -18.51 -7.30
C VAL A 401 25.26 -17.52 -8.43
N ALA A 402 26.32 -17.13 -9.13
CA ALA A 402 26.22 -16.42 -10.38
C ALA A 402 26.34 -17.41 -11.54
N PHE A 403 25.59 -17.18 -12.61
CA PHE A 403 25.71 -17.94 -13.84
C PHE A 403 25.84 -17.02 -15.05
N SER A 404 26.64 -17.48 -16.01
CA SER A 404 26.79 -16.87 -17.32
C SER A 404 26.42 -17.88 -18.42
N THR A 405 26.83 -17.64 -19.66
CA THR A 405 26.64 -18.61 -20.76
C THR A 405 27.47 -19.88 -20.61
N CYS A 406 28.53 -19.85 -19.80
CA CYS A 406 29.54 -20.92 -19.79
C CYS A 406 29.71 -21.56 -18.42
N ASP A 407 29.60 -20.81 -17.31
CA ASP A 407 29.95 -21.30 -15.98
C ASP A 407 28.97 -20.86 -14.90
N MET A 408 28.94 -21.61 -13.80
CA MET A 408 28.32 -21.22 -12.53
C MET A 408 29.38 -21.08 -11.44
N LEU A 409 29.40 -19.92 -10.79
CA LEU A 409 30.36 -19.59 -9.74
C LEU A 409 29.62 -19.23 -8.44
N PRO A 410 30.02 -19.78 -7.28
CA PRO A 410 29.44 -19.36 -6.01
C PRO A 410 29.82 -17.91 -5.69
N ILE A 411 28.87 -17.13 -5.18
CA ILE A 411 29.12 -15.80 -4.63
C ILE A 411 28.95 -15.86 -3.12
N ASN A 412 30.02 -15.55 -2.39
CA ASN A 412 29.98 -15.44 -0.94
C ASN A 412 29.37 -14.09 -0.54
N LEU A 413 28.05 -14.06 -0.43
CA LEU A 413 27.33 -12.93 0.13
C LEU A 413 27.06 -13.14 1.63
N ARG A 414 27.23 -12.09 2.42
CA ARG A 414 26.87 -12.06 3.83
C ARG A 414 25.81 -11.01 4.09
N SER A 415 25.02 -11.18 5.15
CA SER A 415 23.96 -10.26 5.54
C SER A 415 24.48 -8.90 6.04
N ASP A 416 25.75 -8.81 6.46
CA ASP A 416 26.37 -7.56 6.93
C ASP A 416 26.92 -6.68 5.79
N MET A 417 26.94 -7.18 4.56
CA MET A 417 27.48 -6.45 3.41
C MET A 417 26.62 -5.26 3.03
N LEU A 418 27.28 -4.16 2.66
CA LEU A 418 26.60 -3.01 2.09
C LEU A 418 26.11 -3.35 0.67
N LEU A 419 24.98 -2.77 0.25
CA LEU A 419 24.44 -3.00 -1.09
C LEU A 419 25.45 -2.63 -2.20
N ALA A 420 26.25 -1.59 -1.98
CA ALA A 420 27.33 -1.19 -2.90
C ALA A 420 28.41 -2.29 -3.04
N GLU A 421 28.73 -2.99 -1.96
CA GLU A 421 29.68 -4.11 -1.95
C GLU A 421 29.07 -5.31 -2.67
N VAL A 422 27.82 -5.67 -2.38
CA VAL A 422 27.12 -6.78 -3.04
C VAL A 422 27.07 -6.57 -4.55
N THR A 423 26.67 -5.37 -4.98
CA THR A 423 26.62 -5.02 -6.41
C THR A 423 28.00 -4.98 -7.06
N LYS A 424 29.05 -4.61 -6.32
CA LYS A 424 30.44 -4.70 -6.78
C LYS A 424 30.88 -6.16 -6.94
N CYS A 425 30.64 -7.01 -5.95
CA CYS A 425 30.95 -8.45 -6.03
C CYS A 425 30.25 -9.10 -7.22
N MET A 426 28.97 -8.80 -7.45
CA MET A 426 28.23 -9.31 -8.62
C MET A 426 28.82 -8.82 -9.95
N ARG A 427 29.39 -7.60 -10.00
CA ARG A 427 30.06 -7.06 -11.20
C ARG A 427 31.46 -7.62 -11.41
N GLU A 428 32.21 -7.88 -10.35
CA GLU A 428 33.56 -8.42 -10.47
C GLU A 428 33.56 -9.83 -11.09
N VAL A 429 32.52 -10.63 -10.82
CA VAL A 429 32.30 -11.91 -11.53
C VAL A 429 32.16 -11.71 -13.04
N ILE A 430 31.57 -10.60 -13.50
CA ILE A 430 31.45 -10.24 -14.92
C ILE A 430 32.83 -9.95 -15.52
N ILE A 431 33.65 -9.17 -14.81
CA ILE A 431 34.97 -8.75 -15.28
C ILE A 431 35.92 -9.94 -15.35
N ILE A 432 35.92 -10.82 -14.34
CA ILE A 432 36.72 -12.05 -14.35
C ILE A 432 36.36 -12.90 -15.57
N HIS A 433 35.07 -13.05 -15.88
CA HIS A 433 34.62 -13.76 -17.09
C HIS A 433 35.08 -13.09 -18.40
N PHE A 434 35.01 -11.76 -18.48
CA PHE A 434 35.41 -11.01 -19.67
C PHE A 434 36.93 -11.09 -19.90
N PHE A 435 37.72 -11.03 -18.82
CA PHE A 435 39.18 -11.12 -18.84
C PHE A 435 39.64 -12.53 -19.22
N PHE A 436 39.05 -13.59 -18.63
CA PHE A 436 39.37 -14.98 -19.02
C PHE A 436 38.98 -15.27 -20.47
N LYS A 437 37.85 -14.75 -20.97
CA LYS A 437 37.46 -14.92 -22.37
C LYS A 437 38.42 -14.22 -23.34
N TYR A 438 38.87 -13.00 -23.00
CA TYR A 438 39.87 -12.28 -23.81
C TYR A 438 41.24 -12.95 -23.75
N LEU A 439 41.65 -13.47 -22.58
CA LEU A 439 42.89 -14.22 -22.44
C LEU A 439 42.85 -15.52 -23.25
N PHE A 440 41.73 -16.25 -23.24
CA PHE A 440 41.56 -17.47 -24.04
C PHE A 440 41.47 -17.18 -25.56
N LEU A 441 40.93 -16.03 -25.97
CA LEU A 441 40.94 -15.60 -27.38
C LEU A 441 42.31 -15.09 -27.84
N LEU A 442 43.11 -14.50 -26.94
CA LEU A 442 44.46 -14.01 -27.24
C LEU A 442 45.51 -15.12 -27.19
N TYR A 443 45.31 -16.17 -26.40
CA TYR A 443 46.25 -17.27 -26.20
C TYR A 443 45.75 -18.64 -26.68
N GLY A 444 44.53 -18.74 -27.23
CA GLY A 444 43.90 -19.99 -27.69
C GLY A 444 44.17 -20.36 -29.15
N THR A 445 45.18 -19.76 -29.78
CA THR A 445 45.84 -20.30 -30.97
C THR A 445 47.31 -20.49 -30.66
N ILE A 446 47.62 -21.58 -29.97
CA ILE A 446 48.90 -22.28 -30.05
C ILE A 446 48.58 -23.75 -30.23
#